data_AF-A0A2E3J310-F1
#
_entry.id   AF-A0A2E3J310-F1
#
_cell.length_a   1.000
_cell.length_b   1.000
_cell.length_c   1.000
_cell.angle_alpha   90.00
_cell.angle_beta   90.00
_cell.angle_gamma   90.00
#
_symmetry.space_group_name_H-M   'P 1'
#
loop_
_entity.id
_entity.type
_entity.pdbx_description
1 polymer ?
#
loop_
_entity_poly.entity_id
_entity_poly.type
_entity_poly.pdbx_seq_one_letter_code
_entity_poly.pdbx_strand_id
1 'polypeptide(L)'
;MICLTILGTSYTWANTKKLDNKSLKMAKKLNKDREKAFSGNDGMPLNEFMDQWAALATRLDELYGGHKIRMKKFGSHVRFRQGFAQLAYLGLRMHSRVSPLSPSPQELISRHPFLQELVLDGSCYTGGGRYPKKVSDLIAVDPDIQHLLRKEIEKWESGNREKFDILFPLEATKSMN
;
A
#
# COMPACT_ATOMS: atom_id res chain seq x y z
N MET A 1 22.58 40.29 -18.49
CA MET A 1 21.13 40.09 -18.70
C MET A 1 20.71 38.86 -17.89
N ILE A 2 20.12 39.08 -16.72
CA ILE A 2 19.73 38.00 -15.79
C ILE A 2 18.31 37.60 -16.16
N CYS A 3 18.16 36.44 -16.82
CA CYS A 3 16.85 35.87 -17.11
C CYS A 3 16.40 35.11 -15.86
N LEU A 4 15.59 35.78 -15.05
CA LEU A 4 14.90 35.21 -13.90
C LEU A 4 13.81 34.27 -14.43
N THR A 5 14.16 33.02 -14.74
CA THR A 5 13.15 31.97 -14.96
C THR A 5 12.55 31.58 -13.62
N ILE A 6 11.49 32.30 -13.25
CA ILE A 6 10.46 31.83 -12.33
C ILE A 6 9.77 30.66 -13.05
N LEU A 7 10.34 29.46 -12.97
CA LEU A 7 9.62 28.22 -13.24
C LEU A 7 8.65 28.04 -12.08
N GLY A 8 7.50 28.70 -12.24
CA GLY A 8 6.42 28.74 -11.27
C GLY A 8 6.08 27.34 -10.79
N THR A 9 6.24 27.16 -9.50
CA THR A 9 5.72 26.07 -8.68
C THR A 9 4.18 26.11 -8.63
N SER A 10 3.53 26.09 -9.79
CA SER A 10 2.08 26.21 -9.96
C SER A 10 1.37 24.84 -9.98
N TYR A 11 2.06 23.74 -9.65
CA TYR A 11 1.65 22.37 -10.01
C TYR A 11 1.24 21.46 -8.84
N THR A 12 0.69 21.98 -7.74
CA THR A 12 0.42 21.12 -6.55
C THR A 12 -1.05 20.87 -6.23
N TRP A 13 -2.00 21.70 -6.69
CA TRP A 13 -3.42 21.55 -6.31
C TRP A 13 -4.30 20.83 -7.33
N ALA A 14 -4.04 20.95 -8.63
CA ALA A 14 -4.89 20.36 -9.68
C ALA A 14 -4.89 18.82 -9.69
N ASN A 15 -3.80 18.19 -9.22
CA ASN A 15 -3.65 16.73 -9.22
C ASN A 15 -4.03 16.06 -7.88
N THR A 16 -4.57 16.81 -6.91
CA THR A 16 -4.94 16.24 -5.61
C THR A 16 -6.36 15.69 -5.64
N LYS A 17 -6.53 14.38 -5.40
CA LYS A 17 -7.85 13.72 -5.33
C LYS A 17 -8.16 13.19 -3.94
N LYS A 18 -9.43 13.24 -3.56
CA LYS A 18 -9.93 12.68 -2.29
C LYS A 18 -10.33 11.23 -2.48
N LEU A 19 -10.04 10.39 -1.49
CA LEU A 19 -10.52 9.01 -1.46
C LEU A 19 -12.03 8.97 -1.28
N ASP A 20 -12.69 8.15 -2.09
CA ASP A 20 -14.13 7.95 -2.06
C ASP A 20 -14.52 6.81 -1.11
N ASN A 21 -15.72 6.93 -0.52
CA ASN A 21 -16.23 5.94 0.41
C ASN A 21 -16.50 4.57 -0.25
N LYS A 22 -16.75 4.49 -1.56
CA LYS A 22 -17.01 3.22 -2.25
C LYS A 22 -15.71 2.40 -2.36
N SER A 23 -14.58 3.01 -2.72
CA SER A 23 -13.27 2.33 -2.69
C SER A 23 -12.90 1.86 -1.27
N LEU A 24 -13.16 2.69 -0.26
CA LEU A 24 -12.95 2.28 1.13
C LEU A 24 -13.83 1.09 1.54
N LYS A 25 -15.10 1.07 1.12
CA LYS A 25 -16.01 -0.06 1.39
C LYS A 25 -15.53 -1.35 0.73
N MET A 26 -15.06 -1.28 -0.51
CA MET A 26 -14.48 -2.42 -1.23
C MET A 26 -13.24 -2.95 -0.51
N ALA A 27 -12.30 -2.08 -0.17
CA ALA A 27 -11.10 -2.46 0.60
C ALA A 27 -11.48 -3.13 1.93
N LYS A 28 -12.40 -2.54 2.71
CA LYS A 28 -12.86 -3.13 3.97
C LYS A 28 -13.57 -4.47 3.81
N LYS A 29 -14.28 -4.69 2.71
CA LYS A 29 -14.93 -5.97 2.41
C LYS A 29 -13.87 -7.06 2.22
N LEU A 30 -12.91 -6.82 1.34
CA LEU A 30 -11.78 -7.72 1.09
C LEU A 30 -10.97 -7.99 2.37
N ASN A 31 -10.75 -6.94 3.17
CA ASN A 31 -10.00 -7.09 4.41
C ASN A 31 -10.70 -8.05 5.38
N LYS A 32 -11.97 -7.77 5.70
CA LYS A 32 -12.75 -8.60 6.63
C LYS A 32 -12.84 -10.04 6.16
N ASP A 33 -12.96 -10.24 4.86
CA ASP A 33 -13.06 -11.55 4.25
C ASP A 33 -11.76 -12.36 4.44
N ARG A 34 -10.60 -11.81 4.08
CA ARG A 34 -9.31 -12.51 4.26
C ARG A 34 -8.90 -12.65 5.71
N GLU A 35 -9.29 -11.71 6.57
CA GLU A 35 -9.13 -11.88 8.01
C GLU A 35 -9.91 -13.10 8.53
N LYS A 36 -11.15 -13.30 8.09
CA LYS A 36 -11.92 -14.50 8.44
C LYS A 36 -11.19 -15.76 7.95
N ALA A 37 -10.82 -15.81 6.67
CA ALA A 37 -10.10 -16.94 6.09
C ALA A 37 -8.79 -17.25 6.84
N PHE A 38 -7.97 -16.24 7.16
CA PHE A 38 -6.73 -16.42 7.92
C PHE A 38 -6.93 -16.82 9.37
N SER A 39 -8.11 -16.58 9.94
CA SER A 39 -8.48 -17.02 11.28
C SER A 39 -9.11 -18.42 11.32
N GLY A 40 -9.15 -19.13 10.17
CA GLY A 40 -9.74 -20.47 10.06
C GLY A 40 -11.26 -20.48 9.94
N ASN A 41 -11.89 -19.32 9.72
CA ASN A 41 -13.33 -19.21 9.44
C ASN A 41 -13.58 -19.22 7.93
N ASP A 42 -14.79 -19.60 7.53
CA ASP A 42 -15.21 -19.54 6.13
C ASP A 42 -15.17 -18.10 5.60
N GLY A 43 -14.28 -17.89 4.63
CA GLY A 43 -14.23 -16.69 3.79
C GLY A 43 -14.80 -17.00 2.40
N MET A 44 -14.84 -15.99 1.55
CA MET A 44 -15.25 -16.16 0.16
C MET A 44 -14.31 -17.13 -0.57
N PRO A 45 -14.81 -17.83 -1.60
CA PRO A 45 -13.98 -18.62 -2.50
C PRO A 45 -12.81 -17.79 -3.06
N LEU A 46 -11.64 -18.42 -3.23
CA LEU A 46 -10.43 -17.71 -3.64
C LEU A 46 -10.57 -17.02 -5.01
N ASN A 47 -11.27 -17.65 -5.96
CA ASN A 47 -11.58 -17.05 -7.26
C ASN A 47 -12.42 -15.77 -7.11
N GLU A 48 -13.47 -15.80 -6.28
CA GLU A 48 -14.29 -14.60 -6.02
C GLU A 48 -13.48 -13.49 -5.35
N PHE A 49 -12.55 -13.86 -4.46
CA PHE A 49 -11.63 -12.90 -3.86
C PHE A 49 -10.73 -12.25 -4.92
N MET A 50 -10.15 -13.06 -5.81
CA MET A 50 -9.27 -12.58 -6.88
C MET A 50 -10.00 -11.64 -7.84
N ASP A 51 -11.25 -11.96 -8.19
CA ASP A 51 -12.09 -11.09 -9.04
C ASP A 51 -12.36 -9.75 -8.37
N GLN A 52 -12.69 -9.75 -7.07
CA GLN A 52 -12.94 -8.52 -6.33
C GLN A 52 -11.66 -7.71 -6.05
N TRP A 53 -10.52 -8.38 -5.92
CA TRP A 53 -9.20 -7.75 -5.85
C TRP A 53 -8.88 -7.02 -7.15
N ALA A 54 -9.03 -7.69 -8.30
CA ALA A 54 -8.83 -7.09 -9.61
C ALA A 54 -9.78 -5.91 -9.84
N ALA A 55 -11.05 -6.04 -9.47
CA ALA A 55 -12.02 -4.96 -9.55
C ALA A 55 -11.67 -3.75 -8.66
N LEU A 56 -11.10 -3.99 -7.47
CA LEU A 56 -10.59 -2.91 -6.64
C LEU A 56 -9.38 -2.24 -7.29
N ALA A 57 -8.43 -3.00 -7.82
CA ALA A 57 -7.25 -2.47 -8.50
C ALA A 57 -7.65 -1.57 -9.69
N THR A 58 -8.51 -2.06 -10.59
CA THR A 58 -9.02 -1.27 -11.72
C THR A 58 -9.67 0.02 -11.25
N ARG A 59 -10.48 -0.04 -10.19
CA ARG A 59 -11.12 1.16 -9.63
C ARG A 59 -10.10 2.16 -9.08
N LEU A 60 -9.04 1.68 -8.42
CA LEU A 60 -7.99 2.55 -7.90
C LEU A 60 -7.19 3.18 -9.04
N ASP A 61 -6.92 2.43 -10.11
CA ASP A 61 -6.25 2.91 -11.32
C ASP A 61 -7.09 4.00 -12.02
N GLU A 62 -8.37 3.73 -12.29
CA GLU A 62 -9.29 4.70 -12.93
C GLU A 62 -9.47 5.99 -12.13
N LEU A 63 -9.55 5.86 -10.79
CA LEU A 63 -9.81 7.02 -9.95
C LEU A 63 -8.54 7.74 -9.57
N TYR A 64 -7.45 7.05 -9.30
CA TYR A 64 -6.29 7.62 -8.62
C TYR A 64 -4.97 7.47 -9.37
N GLY A 65 -4.97 6.81 -10.53
CA GLY A 65 -3.82 6.75 -11.42
C GLY A 65 -3.28 8.15 -11.72
N GLY A 66 -1.99 8.38 -11.45
CA GLY A 66 -1.33 9.67 -11.67
C GLY A 66 -1.76 10.81 -10.73
N HIS A 67 -2.65 10.57 -9.76
CA HIS A 67 -3.12 11.58 -8.83
C HIS A 67 -2.41 11.49 -7.48
N LYS A 68 -2.19 12.66 -6.87
CA LYS A 68 -1.72 12.75 -5.49
C LYS A 68 -2.92 12.62 -4.54
N ILE A 69 -2.84 11.73 -3.56
CA ILE A 69 -3.86 11.64 -2.51
C ILE A 69 -3.26 12.09 -1.20
N ARG A 70 -3.86 13.12 -0.59
CA ARG A 70 -3.42 13.61 0.72
C ARG A 70 -4.24 12.96 1.83
N MET A 71 -3.64 12.02 2.56
CA MET A 71 -4.25 11.42 3.76
C MET A 71 -3.62 12.00 5.03
N LYS A 72 -4.35 12.88 5.72
CA LYS A 72 -3.88 13.41 7.01
C LYS A 72 -3.77 12.28 8.06
N LYS A 73 -2.78 12.38 8.94
CA LYS A 73 -2.57 11.42 10.05
C LYS A 73 -3.66 11.47 11.12
N PHE A 74 -4.38 12.59 11.23
CA PHE A 74 -5.42 12.82 12.25
C PHE A 74 -6.77 13.20 11.62
N GLY A 75 -7.83 13.10 12.42
CA GLY A 75 -9.18 13.52 12.05
C GLY A 75 -9.93 12.51 11.16
N SER A 76 -10.73 13.01 10.23
CA SER A 76 -11.65 12.19 9.41
C SER A 76 -10.95 11.18 8.48
N HIS A 77 -9.67 11.38 8.18
CA HIS A 77 -8.87 10.53 7.29
C HIS A 77 -8.35 9.23 7.94
N VAL A 78 -8.45 9.11 9.26
CA VAL A 78 -7.95 7.94 10.01
C VAL A 78 -8.59 6.64 9.48
N ARG A 79 -9.90 6.67 9.20
CA ARG A 79 -10.64 5.51 8.68
C ARG A 79 -10.14 5.03 7.31
N PHE A 80 -9.66 5.95 6.46
CA PHE A 80 -9.09 5.62 5.16
C PHE A 80 -7.70 5.02 5.30
N ARG A 81 -6.84 5.65 6.12
CA ARG A 81 -5.50 5.12 6.41
C ARG A 81 -5.59 3.69 6.96
N GLN A 82 -6.47 3.45 7.93
CA GLN A 82 -6.70 2.11 8.48
C GLN A 82 -7.14 1.10 7.40
N GLY A 83 -8.15 1.43 6.59
CA GLY A 83 -8.68 0.51 5.59
C GLY A 83 -7.65 0.13 4.52
N PHE A 84 -6.92 1.13 4.00
CA PHE A 84 -5.94 0.90 2.93
C PHE A 84 -4.61 0.34 3.44
N ALA A 85 -4.19 0.66 4.67
CA ALA A 85 -3.00 0.03 5.26
C ALA A 85 -3.25 -1.46 5.57
N GLN A 86 -4.45 -1.79 6.06
CA GLN A 86 -4.85 -3.18 6.26
C GLN A 86 -5.01 -3.94 4.93
N LEU A 87 -5.48 -3.27 3.87
CA LEU A 87 -5.50 -3.84 2.52
C LEU A 87 -4.09 -4.18 2.02
N ALA A 88 -3.14 -3.24 2.16
CA ALA A 88 -1.75 -3.47 1.78
C ALA A 88 -1.14 -4.64 2.57
N TYR A 89 -1.37 -4.68 3.90
CA TYR A 89 -0.93 -5.80 4.75
C TYR A 89 -1.47 -7.15 4.28
N LEU A 90 -2.79 -7.25 4.06
CA LEU A 90 -3.43 -8.51 3.68
C LEU A 90 -3.05 -8.94 2.27
N GLY A 91 -2.95 -8.00 1.33
CA GLY A 91 -2.46 -8.27 -0.02
C GLY A 91 -1.06 -8.89 0.03
N LEU A 92 -0.12 -8.21 0.70
CA LEU A 92 1.27 -8.69 0.82
C LEU A 92 1.35 -10.06 1.52
N ARG A 93 0.61 -10.25 2.62
CA ARG A 93 0.55 -11.54 3.34
C ARG A 93 -0.10 -12.66 2.51
N MET A 94 -1.08 -12.33 1.67
CA MET A 94 -1.68 -13.31 0.77
C MET A 94 -0.69 -13.77 -0.27
N HIS A 95 0.08 -12.83 -0.84
CA HIS A 95 1.10 -13.17 -1.82
C HIS A 95 2.15 -14.12 -1.24
N SER A 96 2.51 -13.99 0.04
CA SER A 96 3.43 -14.93 0.70
C SER A 96 2.83 -16.28 1.08
N ARG A 97 1.51 -16.47 0.98
CA ARG A 97 0.83 -17.68 1.50
C ARG A 97 -0.05 -18.43 0.50
N VAL A 98 -0.74 -17.75 -0.42
CA VAL A 98 -1.90 -18.31 -1.14
C VAL A 98 -2.02 -17.70 -2.54
N SER A 99 -1.23 -18.22 -3.50
CA SER A 99 -1.26 -17.90 -4.94
C SER A 99 -1.08 -16.42 -5.36
N PRO A 100 -0.52 -16.16 -6.56
CA PRO A 100 -0.29 -14.79 -7.02
C PRO A 100 -1.62 -14.08 -7.32
N LEU A 101 -1.88 -12.98 -6.62
CA LEU A 101 -2.93 -12.03 -6.99
C LEU A 101 -2.55 -11.30 -8.29
N SER A 102 -3.55 -10.93 -9.08
CA SER A 102 -3.38 -10.14 -10.30
C SER A 102 -4.27 -8.88 -10.26
N PRO A 103 -3.70 -7.66 -10.31
CA PRO A 103 -2.26 -7.38 -10.25
C PRO A 103 -1.66 -7.80 -8.91
N SER A 104 -0.34 -7.96 -8.86
CA SER A 104 0.33 -8.28 -7.60
C SER A 104 0.15 -7.13 -6.58
N PRO A 105 0.16 -7.40 -5.26
CA PRO A 105 0.07 -6.34 -4.26
C PRO A 105 1.19 -5.30 -4.38
N GLN A 106 2.40 -5.74 -4.74
CA GLN A 106 3.57 -4.89 -4.92
C GLN A 106 3.39 -3.96 -6.12
N GLU A 107 2.84 -4.49 -7.22
CA GLU A 107 2.49 -3.71 -8.40
C GLU A 107 1.38 -2.69 -8.12
N LEU A 108 0.33 -3.08 -7.38
CA LEU A 108 -0.73 -2.14 -6.99
C LEU A 108 -0.18 -1.04 -6.08
N ILE A 109 0.70 -1.38 -5.12
CA ILE A 109 1.37 -0.41 -4.24
C ILE A 109 2.25 0.52 -5.07
N SER A 110 3.04 0.01 -6.01
CA SER A 110 3.99 0.81 -6.79
C SER A 110 3.32 1.84 -7.69
N ARG A 111 2.10 1.57 -8.17
CA ARG A 111 1.30 2.51 -8.98
C ARG A 111 0.68 3.66 -8.18
N HIS A 112 0.56 3.55 -6.86
CA HIS A 112 -0.20 4.48 -6.03
C HIS A 112 0.63 5.07 -4.87
N PRO A 113 1.06 6.33 -4.96
CA PRO A 113 1.90 6.98 -3.93
C PRO A 113 1.32 6.93 -2.51
N PHE A 114 -0.01 6.98 -2.39
CA PHE A 114 -0.67 6.92 -1.08
C PHE A 114 -0.59 5.54 -0.43
N LEU A 115 -0.54 4.46 -1.22
CA LEU A 115 -0.31 3.12 -0.71
C LEU A 115 1.16 2.95 -0.29
N GLN A 116 2.09 3.46 -1.10
CA GLN A 116 3.52 3.52 -0.73
C GLN A 116 3.71 4.23 0.61
N GLU A 117 3.10 5.41 0.79
CA GLU A 117 3.15 6.16 2.06
C GLU A 117 2.61 5.33 3.22
N LEU A 118 1.48 4.62 3.06
CA LEU A 118 0.90 3.79 4.11
C LEU A 118 1.77 2.58 4.48
N VAL A 119 2.43 1.98 3.49
CA VAL A 119 3.38 0.89 3.67
C VAL A 119 4.57 1.37 4.51
N LEU A 120 5.11 2.56 4.21
CA LEU A 120 6.27 3.15 4.89
C LEU A 120 5.96 3.76 6.26
N ASP A 121 4.83 4.45 6.39
CA ASP A 121 4.41 5.06 7.66
C ASP A 121 3.96 4.00 8.67
N GLY A 122 3.62 2.79 8.21
CA GLY A 122 3.16 1.69 9.05
C GLY A 122 1.92 2.02 9.86
N SER A 123 1.21 3.11 9.58
CA SER A 123 0.21 3.65 10.50
C SER A 123 -1.16 2.96 10.34
N CYS A 124 -1.27 1.73 10.83
CA CYS A 124 -2.55 1.17 11.29
C CYS A 124 -2.69 1.51 12.78
N TYR A 125 -3.12 2.74 13.09
CA TYR A 125 -3.56 3.03 14.45
C TYR A 125 -4.86 2.27 14.70
N THR A 126 -4.82 1.14 15.40
CA THR A 126 -5.98 0.56 16.07
C THR A 126 -5.56 0.09 17.46
N GLY A 127 -6.11 0.72 18.49
CA GLY A 127 -6.20 0.06 19.78
C GLY A 127 -7.03 -1.22 19.60
N GLY A 128 -6.50 -2.36 20.07
CA GLY A 128 -7.26 -3.59 20.27
C GLY A 128 -7.41 -4.57 19.09
N GLY A 129 -6.76 -4.37 17.94
CA GLY A 129 -6.80 -5.35 16.83
C GLY A 129 -5.92 -6.59 17.07
N ARG A 130 -6.35 -7.76 16.57
CA ARG A 130 -5.59 -9.04 16.63
C ARG A 130 -4.45 -9.16 15.61
N TYR A 131 -4.25 -8.17 14.73
CA TYR A 131 -3.28 -8.18 13.64
C TYR A 131 -2.14 -7.20 13.90
N PRO A 132 -0.94 -7.39 13.32
CA PRO A 132 0.20 -6.52 13.55
C PRO A 132 -0.17 -5.07 13.28
N LYS A 133 0.33 -4.20 14.16
CA LYS A 133 -0.05 -2.79 14.22
C LYS A 133 0.43 -2.01 12.99
N LYS A 134 1.36 -2.57 12.20
CA LYS A 134 2.01 -1.88 11.08
C LYS A 134 2.36 -2.81 9.91
N VAL A 135 2.23 -2.29 8.68
CA VAL A 135 2.71 -2.96 7.45
C VAL A 135 4.23 -3.12 7.46
N SER A 136 4.95 -2.15 8.03
CA SER A 136 6.41 -2.18 8.18
C SER A 136 6.90 -3.40 8.95
N ASP A 137 6.14 -3.85 9.94
CA ASP A 137 6.51 -4.99 10.78
C ASP A 137 6.46 -6.29 9.97
N LEU A 138 5.52 -6.41 9.02
CA LEU A 138 5.47 -7.53 8.08
C LEU A 138 6.71 -7.56 7.17
N ILE A 139 7.10 -6.40 6.65
CA ILE A 139 8.25 -6.29 5.74
C ILE A 139 9.55 -6.63 6.47
N ALA A 140 9.70 -6.16 7.71
CA ALA A 140 10.92 -6.37 8.49
C ALA A 140 11.17 -7.84 8.85
N VAL A 141 10.11 -8.66 8.96
CA VAL A 141 10.22 -10.08 9.35
C VAL A 141 10.06 -11.05 8.18
N ASP A 142 9.79 -10.55 6.97
CA ASP A 142 9.56 -11.34 5.76
C ASP A 142 10.50 -10.85 4.62
N PRO A 143 11.70 -11.46 4.49
CA PRO A 143 12.68 -11.07 3.48
C PRO A 143 12.16 -11.15 2.04
N ASP A 144 11.27 -12.09 1.73
CA ASP A 144 10.70 -12.27 0.40
C ASP A 144 9.84 -11.07 0.02
N ILE A 145 8.99 -10.59 0.93
CA ILE A 145 8.19 -9.37 0.73
C ILE A 145 9.09 -8.16 0.50
N GLN A 146 10.18 -8.01 1.26
CA GLN A 146 11.13 -6.91 1.06
C GLN A 146 11.78 -6.97 -0.33
N HIS A 147 12.24 -8.14 -0.76
CA HIS A 147 12.82 -8.33 -2.09
C HIS A 147 11.81 -8.03 -3.22
N LEU A 148 10.55 -8.45 -3.06
CA LEU A 148 9.50 -8.19 -4.04
C LEU A 148 9.15 -6.71 -4.13
N LEU A 149 9.04 -5.99 -3.01
CA LEU A 149 8.84 -4.55 -3.00
C LEU A 149 10.04 -3.81 -3.61
N ARG A 150 11.27 -4.29 -3.37
CA ARG A 150 12.49 -3.72 -3.96
C ARG A 150 12.51 -3.83 -5.49
N LYS A 151 11.98 -4.91 -6.08
CA LYS A 151 11.85 -5.03 -7.55
C LYS A 151 10.95 -3.95 -8.17
N GLU A 152 10.02 -3.43 -7.37
CA GLU A 152 9.03 -2.44 -7.80
C GLU A 152 9.37 -1.01 -7.36
N ILE A 153 10.45 -0.82 -6.59
CA ILE A 153 10.76 0.46 -5.93
C ILE A 153 11.17 1.57 -6.90
N GLU A 154 11.69 1.21 -8.07
CA GLU A 154 12.09 2.19 -9.09
C GLU A 154 10.89 2.97 -9.65
N LYS A 155 9.67 2.41 -9.49
CA LYS A 155 8.41 3.06 -9.87
C LYS A 155 7.88 4.02 -8.80
N TRP A 156 8.49 4.06 -7.61
CA TRP A 156 8.02 4.87 -6.49
C TRP A 156 8.47 6.33 -6.61
N GLU A 157 7.75 7.24 -5.95
CA GLU A 157 8.22 8.63 -5.82
C GLU A 157 9.55 8.67 -5.05
N SER A 158 10.48 9.56 -5.43
CA SER A 158 11.86 9.56 -4.89
C SER A 158 11.89 9.60 -3.37
N GLY A 159 11.05 10.43 -2.74
CA GLY A 159 10.99 10.53 -1.29
C GLY A 159 10.49 9.25 -0.59
N ASN A 160 9.58 8.50 -1.23
CA ASN A 160 9.13 7.20 -0.71
C ASN A 160 10.21 6.13 -0.91
N ARG A 161 10.91 6.15 -2.04
CA ARG A 161 12.06 5.27 -2.32
C ARG A 161 13.18 5.47 -1.30
N GLU A 162 13.64 6.70 -1.11
CA GLU A 162 14.69 7.03 -0.14
C GLU A 162 14.31 6.56 1.26
N LYS A 163 13.06 6.82 1.67
CA LYS A 163 12.56 6.37 2.97
C LYS A 163 12.52 4.85 3.10
N PHE A 164 12.13 4.12 2.04
CA PHE A 164 12.17 2.66 2.04
C PHE A 164 13.60 2.15 2.23
N ASP A 165 14.57 2.70 1.50
CA ASP A 165 15.96 2.28 1.57
C ASP A 165 16.58 2.57 2.95
N ILE A 166 16.18 3.67 3.61
CA ILE A 166 16.56 3.97 5.00
C ILE A 166 15.96 2.96 5.98
N LEU A 167 14.68 2.62 5.83
CA LEU A 167 13.97 1.72 6.74
C LEU A 167 14.38 0.25 6.56
N PHE A 168 14.73 -0.12 5.34
CA PHE A 168 15.02 -1.49 4.92
C PHE A 168 16.30 -1.50 4.09
N PRO A 169 17.47 -1.20 4.68
CA PRO A 169 18.71 -1.19 3.94
C PRO A 169 18.96 -2.56 3.31
N LEU A 170 19.58 -2.57 2.13
CA LEU A 170 20.26 -3.78 1.67
C LEU A 170 21.37 -4.00 2.70
N GLU A 171 21.17 -4.94 3.63
CA GLU A 171 22.33 -5.50 4.30
C GLU A 171 23.23 -5.99 3.17
N ALA A 172 24.42 -5.37 3.02
CA ALA A 172 25.50 -5.99 2.28
C ALA A 172 25.58 -7.37 2.90
N THR A 173 25.19 -8.38 2.13
CA THR A 173 25.12 -9.77 2.53
C THR A 173 26.42 -10.02 3.26
N LYS A 174 26.39 -10.08 4.60
CA LYS A 174 27.53 -10.61 5.33
C LYS A 174 27.56 -12.03 4.84
N SER A 175 28.48 -12.30 3.91
CA SER A 175 28.84 -13.64 3.52
C SER A 175 29.13 -14.37 4.81
N MET A 176 28.17 -15.16 5.27
CA MET A 176 28.47 -16.22 6.20
C MET A 176 29.15 -17.27 5.33
N ASN A 177 30.49 -17.19 5.36
CA ASN A 177 31.37 -18.32 5.10
C ASN A 177 30.99 -19.50 6.00
#